data_AF-A0A2N9NEH7-F1
#
_entry.id   AF-A0A2N9NEH7-F1
#
_cell.length_a   1.000
_cell.length_b   1.000
_cell.length_c   1.000
_cell.angle_alpha   90.00
_cell.angle_beta   90.00
_cell.angle_gamma   90.00
#
_symmetry.space_group_name_H-M   'P 1'
#
loop_
_entity.id
_entity.type
_entity.pdbx_description
1 polymer ?
#
loop_
_entity_poly.entity_id
_entity_poly.type
_entity_poly.pdbx_seq_one_letter_code
_entity_poly.pdbx_strand_id
1 'polypeptide(L)'
;MGREFSIIPRDVPRVQTAYRRICTPLPHPDSLATLEKLRRFEPLSMRGQPPVVWDHAEDIFVYDKHGNRWLDWSSGVLVTNAGHAAPEIRQAIVEQVNRPLLHNYCFPSEPRAQLTECLAGVAPEGLKKVFLLTTGSEATECAIKLARARGIALGGNQKIGIVGFERGFHGRTLGAQQAGGFAGQKSWIVNLDPAILNVPFPDGYWQTKTGFDTFLEAVSRTGFKAGSIAGVLMETYQGVGPDFAPLDYVRQLADWCREHQVVLIFDEVQAGFGRTGKFWAFEHYGVIPDLICCGKGISSSLPISAVIGREEIMDQFGPGSMTSTHTGNPVCCAAALASMRKINTDGLVAKAAELGPVLLAGLQRIRAAQPDVVGHVAARGLVGGVQLIKAPAKTPDPDLAHAIVERCFHKGLLLFSPVGAWGQTVKIAPPLTIPRAALEEGLAVLKEATEEAIAER
;
A
#
# COMPACT_ATOMS: atom_id res chain seq x y z
N MET A 1 11.74 -14.20 6.99
CA MET A 1 10.94 -15.06 6.08
C MET A 1 9.51 -15.03 6.57
N GLY A 2 8.51 -15.05 5.68
CA GLY A 2 7.10 -15.12 6.08
C GLY A 2 6.78 -16.47 6.74
N ARG A 3 5.75 -16.50 7.59
CA ARG A 3 5.23 -17.73 8.21
C ARG A 3 3.99 -18.21 7.50
N GLU A 4 3.82 -19.53 7.44
CA GLU A 4 2.58 -20.13 6.99
C GLU A 4 1.62 -20.29 8.17
N PHE A 5 0.35 -19.94 7.96
CA PHE A 5 -0.73 -20.32 8.86
C PHE A 5 -1.08 -21.80 8.65
N SER A 6 -1.48 -22.47 9.72
CA SER A 6 -1.98 -23.85 9.64
C SER A 6 -3.26 -23.90 8.82
N ILE A 7 -3.34 -24.82 7.84
CA ILE A 7 -4.60 -25.12 7.14
C ILE A 7 -5.41 -26.21 7.86
N ILE A 8 -4.85 -26.85 8.88
CA ILE A 8 -5.56 -27.90 9.64
C ILE A 8 -6.73 -27.24 10.36
N PRO A 9 -7.98 -27.70 10.16
CA PRO A 9 -9.15 -27.16 10.85
C PRO A 9 -8.97 -27.23 12.36
N ARG A 10 -9.31 -26.14 13.04
CA ARG A 10 -9.30 -26.04 14.51
C ARG A 10 -10.63 -25.55 15.00
N ASP A 11 -11.11 -26.15 16.10
CA ASP A 11 -12.22 -25.57 16.84
C ASP A 11 -11.76 -24.25 17.46
N VAL A 12 -12.54 -23.21 17.22
CA VAL A 12 -12.32 -21.86 17.76
C VAL A 12 -13.60 -21.38 18.45
N PRO A 13 -13.50 -20.43 19.39
CA PRO A 13 -14.67 -19.85 20.04
C PRO A 13 -15.68 -19.34 19.02
N ARG A 14 -16.96 -19.64 19.27
CA ARG A 14 -18.06 -19.10 18.46
C ARG A 14 -18.13 -17.59 18.65
N VAL A 15 -18.35 -16.86 17.56
CA VAL A 15 -18.53 -15.41 17.58
C VAL A 15 -19.86 -15.09 16.90
N GLN A 16 -20.68 -14.25 17.54
CA GLN A 16 -21.89 -13.70 16.95
C GLN A 16 -22.06 -12.27 17.46
N THR A 17 -21.71 -11.29 16.63
CA THR A 17 -21.86 -9.86 16.92
C THR A 17 -22.53 -9.15 15.75
N ALA A 18 -22.72 -7.84 15.85
CA ALA A 18 -23.20 -7.02 14.75
C ALA A 18 -22.29 -7.11 13.53
N TYR A 19 -20.96 -7.20 13.72
CA TYR A 19 -19.96 -7.09 12.65
C TYR A 19 -19.19 -8.39 12.35
N ARG A 20 -19.28 -9.42 13.19
CA ARG A 20 -18.54 -10.68 13.00
C ARG A 20 -19.41 -11.90 13.27
N ARG A 21 -19.10 -13.01 12.61
CA ARG A 21 -19.72 -14.31 12.84
C ARG A 21 -18.72 -15.42 12.61
N ILE A 22 -18.48 -16.26 13.61
CA ILE A 22 -17.67 -17.48 13.49
C ILE A 22 -18.50 -18.64 14.04
N CYS A 23 -18.97 -19.50 13.13
CA CYS A 23 -19.90 -20.58 13.42
C CYS A 23 -19.40 -21.97 13.00
N THR A 24 -18.15 -22.10 12.55
CA THR A 24 -17.53 -23.38 12.20
C THR A 24 -16.10 -23.48 12.75
N PRO A 25 -15.44 -24.65 12.67
CA PRO A 25 -13.98 -24.73 12.78
C PRO A 25 -13.30 -23.87 11.71
N LEU A 26 -12.09 -23.40 11.97
CA LEU A 26 -11.32 -22.55 11.06
C LEU A 26 -9.96 -23.17 10.69
N PRO A 27 -9.60 -23.22 9.40
CA PRO A 27 -10.53 -23.10 8.27
C PRO A 27 -11.60 -24.20 8.31
N HIS A 28 -12.72 -24.00 7.60
CA HIS A 28 -13.75 -25.04 7.51
C HIS A 28 -13.16 -26.34 6.90
N PRO A 29 -13.51 -27.54 7.38
CA PRO A 29 -13.00 -28.81 6.83
C PRO A 29 -13.17 -28.94 5.30
N ASP A 30 -14.33 -28.57 4.76
CA ASP A 30 -14.59 -28.62 3.31
C ASP A 30 -13.78 -27.61 2.48
N SER A 31 -13.10 -26.65 3.12
CA SER A 31 -12.19 -25.72 2.45
C SER A 31 -10.80 -26.32 2.21
N LEU A 32 -10.45 -27.42 2.89
CA LEU A 32 -9.14 -28.07 2.79
C LEU A 32 -8.77 -28.45 1.36
N ALA A 33 -9.70 -29.05 0.62
CA ALA A 33 -9.45 -29.48 -0.76
C ALA A 33 -9.04 -28.31 -1.67
N THR A 34 -9.61 -27.12 -1.45
CA THR A 34 -9.23 -25.91 -2.19
C THR A 34 -7.85 -25.41 -1.77
N LEU A 35 -7.57 -25.35 -0.47
CA LEU A 35 -6.27 -24.91 0.07
C LEU A 35 -5.13 -25.84 -0.38
N GLU A 36 -5.35 -27.16 -0.37
CA GLU A 36 -4.40 -28.16 -0.85
C GLU A 36 -4.18 -28.07 -2.35
N LYS A 37 -5.24 -27.81 -3.13
CA LYS A 37 -5.14 -27.54 -4.56
C LYS A 37 -4.22 -26.35 -4.82
N LEU A 38 -4.41 -25.23 -4.12
CA LEU A 38 -3.52 -24.06 -4.24
C LEU A 38 -2.08 -24.41 -3.83
N ARG A 39 -1.88 -25.13 -2.72
CA ARG A 39 -0.55 -25.58 -2.29
C ARG A 39 0.16 -26.48 -3.32
N ARG A 40 -0.61 -27.26 -4.09
CA ARG A 40 -0.08 -28.15 -5.14
C ARG A 40 0.28 -27.41 -6.43
N PHE A 41 -0.53 -26.44 -6.83
CA PHE A 41 -0.42 -25.82 -8.16
C PHE A 41 0.16 -24.41 -8.15
N GLU A 42 0.26 -23.74 -7.00
CA GLU A 42 0.92 -22.45 -6.85
C GLU A 42 2.33 -22.58 -6.26
N PRO A 43 3.24 -21.65 -6.59
CA PRO A 43 4.54 -21.60 -5.94
C PRO A 43 4.41 -21.34 -4.44
N LEU A 44 5.37 -21.85 -3.67
CA LEU A 44 5.45 -21.65 -2.21
C LEU A 44 5.32 -20.17 -1.79
N SER A 45 5.81 -19.24 -2.62
CA SER A 45 5.79 -17.80 -2.37
C SER A 45 4.39 -17.16 -2.35
N MET A 46 3.36 -17.83 -2.86
CA MET A 46 1.96 -17.36 -2.83
C MET A 46 1.22 -17.77 -1.54
N ARG A 47 1.88 -18.52 -0.65
CA ARG A 47 1.31 -18.96 0.63
C ARG A 47 1.51 -17.91 1.72
N GLY A 48 0.89 -18.17 2.87
CA GLY A 48 1.18 -17.45 4.11
C GLY A 48 0.10 -16.47 4.57
N GLN A 49 -1.01 -16.32 3.85
CA GLN A 49 -2.20 -15.60 4.33
C GLN A 49 -3.02 -16.46 5.31
N PRO A 50 -3.84 -15.86 6.20
CA PRO A 50 -4.83 -16.62 6.96
C PRO A 50 -5.66 -17.50 6.03
N PRO A 51 -5.92 -18.77 6.38
CA PRO A 51 -6.36 -19.81 5.44
C PRO A 51 -7.87 -19.75 5.13
N VAL A 52 -8.42 -18.55 4.91
CA VAL A 52 -9.82 -18.35 4.55
C VAL A 52 -10.00 -18.53 3.04
N VAL A 53 -10.95 -19.38 2.64
CA VAL A 53 -11.42 -19.47 1.24
C VAL A 53 -12.59 -18.51 1.10
N TRP A 54 -12.33 -17.36 0.47
CA TRP A 54 -13.34 -16.33 0.26
C TRP A 54 -14.39 -16.84 -0.74
N ASP A 55 -15.66 -16.74 -0.36
CA ASP A 55 -16.79 -16.99 -1.26
C ASP A 55 -17.26 -15.68 -1.89
N HIS A 56 -17.52 -14.69 -1.03
CA HIS A 56 -17.82 -13.32 -1.43
C HIS A 56 -17.33 -12.33 -0.37
N ALA A 57 -17.31 -11.06 -0.74
CA ALA A 57 -17.03 -9.94 0.15
C ALA A 57 -17.98 -8.79 -0.18
N GLU A 58 -18.45 -8.09 0.86
CA GLU A 58 -19.42 -7.02 0.73
C GLU A 58 -19.04 -5.90 1.69
N ASP A 59 -18.82 -4.71 1.14
CA ASP A 59 -18.40 -3.51 1.85
C ASP A 59 -17.19 -3.74 2.76
N ILE A 60 -17.40 -3.96 4.06
CA ILE A 60 -16.38 -4.15 5.09
C ILE A 60 -16.26 -5.60 5.56
N PHE A 61 -16.93 -6.53 4.88
CA PHE A 61 -17.03 -7.93 5.30
C PHE A 61 -16.45 -8.88 4.26
N VAL A 62 -15.90 -9.97 4.77
CA VAL A 62 -15.48 -11.13 3.99
C VAL A 62 -16.20 -12.35 4.50
N TYR A 63 -16.66 -13.20 3.59
CA TYR A 63 -17.43 -14.39 3.90
C TYR A 63 -16.77 -15.63 3.32
N ASP A 64 -16.93 -16.75 4.03
CA ASP A 64 -16.82 -18.07 3.41
C ASP A 64 -18.21 -18.61 3.06
N LYS A 65 -18.24 -19.71 2.29
CA LYS A 65 -19.50 -20.36 1.89
C LYS A 65 -20.22 -21.08 3.05
N HIS A 66 -19.66 -21.09 4.26
CA HIS A 66 -20.12 -21.85 5.41
C HIS A 66 -20.78 -20.97 6.48
N GLY A 67 -20.95 -19.68 6.18
CA GLY A 67 -21.67 -18.73 7.04
C GLY A 67 -20.78 -17.99 8.03
N ASN A 68 -19.45 -18.18 7.96
CA ASN A 68 -18.53 -17.31 8.69
C ASN A 68 -18.43 -15.95 8.00
N ARG A 69 -18.33 -14.90 8.81
CA ARG A 69 -18.19 -13.50 8.38
C ARG A 69 -17.11 -12.83 9.20
N TRP A 70 -16.08 -12.35 8.51
CA TRP A 70 -15.03 -11.55 9.10
C TRP A 70 -15.27 -10.06 8.87
N LEU A 71 -15.00 -9.25 9.89
CA LEU A 71 -14.76 -7.82 9.72
C LEU A 71 -13.39 -7.64 9.04
N ASP A 72 -13.35 -6.98 7.88
CA ASP A 72 -12.15 -6.89 7.06
C ASP A 72 -11.32 -5.63 7.37
N TRP A 73 -10.13 -5.85 7.93
CA TRP A 73 -9.08 -4.84 8.11
C TRP A 73 -7.92 -5.01 7.11
N SER A 74 -8.05 -5.91 6.14
CA SER A 74 -7.09 -6.12 5.06
C SER A 74 -7.33 -5.18 3.87
N SER A 75 -8.61 -4.91 3.55
CA SER A 75 -9.08 -4.29 2.30
C SER A 75 -8.42 -4.83 1.04
N GLY A 76 -8.12 -6.14 1.02
CA GLY A 76 -7.39 -6.75 -0.10
C GLY A 76 -6.00 -6.15 -0.31
N VAL A 77 -5.30 -5.80 0.77
CA VAL A 77 -4.03 -5.06 0.78
C VAL A 77 -4.22 -3.63 0.24
N LEU A 78 -5.07 -2.86 0.92
CA LEU A 78 -5.35 -1.44 0.64
C LEU A 78 -5.95 -1.18 -0.76
N VAL A 79 -6.61 -2.17 -1.35
CA VAL A 79 -7.28 -2.07 -2.65
C VAL A 79 -8.68 -1.53 -2.46
N THR A 80 -9.50 -2.12 -1.59
CA THR A 80 -10.95 -1.85 -1.52
C THR A 80 -11.28 -0.62 -0.67
N ASN A 81 -10.67 0.54 -0.98
CA ASN A 81 -10.93 1.81 -0.30
C ASN A 81 -12.43 2.14 -0.28
N ALA A 82 -13.13 1.94 -1.40
CA ALA A 82 -14.56 2.25 -1.54
C ALA A 82 -15.50 1.11 -1.09
N GLY A 83 -14.99 0.08 -0.41
CA GLY A 83 -15.75 -1.11 -0.01
C GLY A 83 -15.69 -2.24 -1.04
N HIS A 84 -15.76 -3.49 -0.56
CA HIS A 84 -15.84 -4.67 -1.42
C HIS A 84 -17.15 -4.66 -2.22
N ALA A 85 -17.05 -4.97 -3.51
CA ALA A 85 -18.20 -5.13 -4.40
C ALA A 85 -19.20 -3.96 -4.37
N ALA A 86 -18.72 -2.72 -4.16
CA ALA A 86 -19.56 -1.52 -4.12
C ALA A 86 -20.55 -1.49 -5.31
N PRO A 87 -21.87 -1.33 -5.07
CA PRO A 87 -22.89 -1.48 -6.11
C PRO A 87 -22.64 -0.61 -7.35
N GLU A 88 -22.17 0.61 -7.17
CA GLU A 88 -21.91 1.58 -8.23
C GLU A 88 -20.71 1.16 -9.10
N ILE A 89 -19.68 0.58 -8.48
CA ILE A 89 -18.49 0.05 -9.17
C ILE A 89 -18.87 -1.22 -9.94
N ARG A 90 -19.60 -2.14 -9.30
CA ARG A 90 -20.10 -3.36 -9.94
C ARG A 90 -20.98 -3.03 -11.14
N GLN A 91 -21.88 -2.06 -11.00
CA GLN A 91 -22.76 -1.63 -12.07
C GLN A 91 -21.96 -1.06 -13.25
N ALA A 92 -20.98 -0.18 -12.99
CA ALA A 92 -20.10 0.36 -14.04
C ALA A 92 -19.32 -0.73 -14.79
N ILE A 93 -18.85 -1.76 -14.08
CA ILE A 93 -18.19 -2.93 -14.69
C ILE A 93 -19.17 -3.68 -15.60
N VAL A 94 -20.36 -4.00 -15.11
CA VAL A 94 -21.38 -4.74 -15.88
C VAL A 94 -21.81 -3.97 -17.12
N GLU A 95 -22.05 -2.67 -16.99
CA GLU A 95 -22.38 -1.80 -18.12
C GLU A 95 -21.28 -1.77 -19.18
N GLN A 96 -20.02 -1.65 -18.75
CA GLN A 96 -18.89 -1.65 -19.66
C GLN A 96 -18.63 -3.02 -20.29
N VAL A 97 -18.95 -4.13 -19.63
CA VAL A 97 -18.86 -5.47 -20.24
C VAL A 97 -19.97 -5.69 -21.26
N ASN A 98 -21.18 -5.16 -21.00
CA ASN A 98 -22.32 -5.23 -21.93
C ASN A 98 -22.16 -4.30 -23.14
N ARG A 99 -21.32 -3.25 -23.03
CA ARG A 99 -20.83 -2.46 -24.17
C ARG A 99 -19.55 -3.14 -24.69
N PRO A 100 -19.56 -3.95 -25.75
CA PRO A 100 -18.53 -4.95 -26.09
C PRO A 100 -17.09 -4.46 -26.42
N LEU A 101 -16.69 -3.29 -25.90
CA LEU A 101 -15.32 -2.76 -25.87
C LEU A 101 -14.59 -3.27 -24.62
N LEU A 102 -14.07 -4.49 -24.66
CA LEU A 102 -13.36 -5.12 -23.54
C LEU A 102 -11.85 -4.84 -23.54
N HIS A 103 -11.31 -4.43 -24.68
CA HIS A 103 -9.90 -4.14 -24.89
C HIS A 103 -9.72 -3.20 -26.07
N ASN A 104 -8.77 -2.28 -25.99
CA ASN A 104 -8.50 -1.31 -27.05
C ASN A 104 -7.01 -0.98 -27.22
N TYR A 105 -6.07 -1.68 -26.56
CA TYR A 105 -4.63 -1.33 -26.54
C TYR A 105 -4.44 0.21 -26.44
N CYS A 106 -3.50 0.83 -27.14
CA CYS A 106 -3.31 2.28 -27.17
C CYS A 106 -4.33 3.04 -28.06
N PHE A 107 -5.33 2.39 -28.65
CA PHE A 107 -6.36 3.09 -29.44
C PHE A 107 -7.25 3.97 -28.54
N PRO A 108 -7.63 5.18 -28.97
CA PRO A 108 -8.47 6.07 -28.17
C PRO A 108 -9.82 5.42 -27.78
N SER A 109 -10.31 5.75 -26.59
CA SER A 109 -11.66 5.40 -26.14
C SER A 109 -12.17 6.42 -25.13
N GLU A 110 -13.50 6.60 -25.06
CA GLU A 110 -14.11 7.52 -24.10
C GLU A 110 -13.78 7.17 -22.64
N PRO A 111 -13.84 5.89 -22.20
CA PRO A 111 -13.48 5.55 -20.81
C PRO A 111 -12.03 5.90 -20.47
N ARG A 112 -11.10 5.72 -21.42
CA ARG A 112 -9.70 6.14 -21.24
C ARG A 112 -9.61 7.65 -21.07
N ALA A 113 -10.21 8.42 -21.98
CA ALA A 113 -10.15 9.88 -21.97
C ALA A 113 -10.75 10.45 -20.66
N GLN A 114 -11.91 9.94 -20.25
CA GLN A 114 -12.58 10.31 -19.01
C GLN A 114 -11.74 9.99 -17.78
N LEU A 115 -11.09 8.81 -17.73
CA LEU A 115 -10.24 8.46 -16.60
C LEU A 115 -9.01 9.37 -16.53
N THR A 116 -8.35 9.63 -17.66
CA THR A 116 -7.19 10.53 -17.67
C THR A 116 -7.55 11.95 -17.26
N GLU A 117 -8.69 12.46 -17.69
CA GLU A 117 -9.21 13.77 -17.27
C GLU A 117 -9.52 13.79 -15.77
N CYS A 118 -10.21 12.76 -15.27
CA CYS A 118 -10.57 12.68 -13.86
C CYS A 118 -9.33 12.61 -12.95
N LEU A 119 -8.31 11.84 -13.33
CA LEU A 119 -7.06 11.73 -12.57
C LEU A 119 -6.27 13.04 -12.60
N ALA A 120 -6.20 13.72 -13.75
CA ALA A 120 -5.58 15.03 -13.86
C ALA A 120 -6.34 16.09 -13.03
N GLY A 121 -7.66 16.00 -12.96
CA GLY A 121 -8.51 16.94 -12.21
C GLY A 121 -8.38 16.84 -10.69
N VAL A 122 -7.95 15.69 -10.16
CA VAL A 122 -7.70 15.51 -8.71
C VAL A 122 -6.22 15.68 -8.35
N ALA A 123 -5.33 15.86 -9.33
CA ALA A 123 -3.92 16.09 -9.10
C ALA A 123 -3.65 17.56 -8.71
N PRO A 124 -2.54 17.85 -7.99
CA PRO A 124 -2.12 19.22 -7.73
C PRO A 124 -1.90 20.03 -9.02
N GLU A 125 -1.99 21.36 -8.90
CA GLU A 125 -1.74 22.26 -10.02
C GLU A 125 -0.36 22.01 -10.66
N GLY A 126 -0.32 21.99 -11.99
CA GLY A 126 0.88 21.71 -12.79
C GLY A 126 1.09 20.23 -13.14
N LEU A 127 0.38 19.29 -12.51
CA LEU A 127 0.48 17.86 -12.81
C LEU A 127 -0.72 17.44 -13.68
N LYS A 128 -0.59 17.62 -15.01
CA LYS A 128 -1.70 17.45 -15.96
C LYS A 128 -1.62 16.21 -16.86
N LYS A 129 -0.46 15.56 -16.95
CA LYS A 129 -0.27 14.40 -17.83
C LYS A 129 -0.43 13.12 -17.04
N VAL A 130 -1.17 12.17 -17.61
CA VAL A 130 -1.48 10.88 -16.98
C VAL A 130 -1.10 9.76 -17.94
N PHE A 131 -0.32 8.80 -17.44
CA PHE A 131 -0.05 7.56 -18.15
C PHE A 131 -0.67 6.38 -17.38
N LEU A 132 -1.62 5.69 -18.02
CA LEU A 132 -2.33 4.56 -17.41
C LEU A 132 -1.53 3.26 -17.59
N LEU A 133 -1.51 2.44 -16.55
CA LEU A 133 -0.79 1.17 -16.46
C LEU A 133 -1.67 0.14 -15.73
N THR A 134 -1.15 -1.06 -15.46
CA THR A 134 -1.92 -2.15 -14.85
C THR A 134 -1.62 -2.32 -13.36
N THR A 135 -0.34 -2.24 -12.98
CA THR A 135 0.11 -2.47 -11.60
C THR A 135 0.91 -1.31 -11.03
N GLY A 136 0.97 -1.20 -9.70
CA GLY A 136 1.83 -0.21 -9.04
C GLY A 136 3.32 -0.40 -9.35
N SER A 137 3.78 -1.64 -9.58
CA SER A 137 5.17 -1.90 -9.98
C SER A 137 5.48 -1.30 -11.35
N GLU A 138 4.56 -1.40 -12.33
CA GLU A 138 4.75 -0.71 -13.61
C GLU A 138 4.79 0.81 -13.45
N ALA A 139 3.98 1.39 -12.55
CA ALA A 139 4.02 2.83 -12.28
C ALA A 139 5.39 3.25 -11.73
N THR A 140 5.96 2.48 -10.80
CA THR A 140 7.32 2.67 -10.29
C THR A 140 8.37 2.59 -11.39
N GLU A 141 8.35 1.55 -12.23
CA GLU A 141 9.30 1.40 -13.35
C GLU A 141 9.21 2.59 -14.32
N CYS A 142 7.98 3.03 -14.60
CA CYS A 142 7.74 4.20 -15.44
C CYS A 142 8.31 5.48 -14.81
N ALA A 143 8.10 5.70 -13.52
CA ALA A 143 8.64 6.87 -12.82
C ALA A 143 10.18 6.88 -12.80
N ILE A 144 10.80 5.72 -12.59
CA ILE A 144 12.26 5.55 -12.69
C ILE A 144 12.76 5.91 -14.10
N LYS A 145 12.11 5.39 -15.15
CA LYS A 145 12.44 5.69 -16.55
C LYS A 145 12.35 7.19 -16.84
N LEU A 146 11.25 7.83 -16.45
CA LEU A 146 10.99 9.24 -16.66
C LEU A 146 12.00 10.13 -15.92
N ALA A 147 12.30 9.81 -14.66
CA ALA A 147 13.29 10.53 -13.86
C ALA A 147 14.68 10.42 -14.48
N ARG A 148 15.13 9.21 -14.86
CA ARG A 148 16.44 9.02 -15.52
C ARG A 148 16.54 9.77 -16.84
N ALA A 149 15.52 9.68 -17.69
CA ALA A 149 15.50 10.42 -18.95
C ALA A 149 15.59 11.93 -18.72
N ARG A 150 14.87 12.44 -17.71
CA ARG A 150 14.93 13.86 -17.33
C ARG A 150 16.31 14.25 -16.81
N GLY A 151 16.88 13.42 -15.95
CA GLY A 151 18.23 13.60 -15.43
C GLY A 151 19.26 13.68 -16.56
N ILE A 152 19.23 12.75 -17.50
CA ILE A 152 20.11 12.72 -18.68
C ILE A 152 19.95 13.99 -19.52
N ALA A 153 18.71 14.41 -19.79
CA ALA A 153 18.45 15.61 -20.58
C ALA A 153 18.99 16.90 -19.94
N LEU A 154 19.00 16.99 -18.61
CA LEU A 154 19.43 18.19 -17.88
C LEU A 154 20.92 18.16 -17.48
N GLY A 155 21.46 16.98 -17.26
CA GLY A 155 22.75 16.81 -16.61
C GLY A 155 23.59 15.68 -17.18
N GLY A 156 23.33 15.21 -18.40
CA GLY A 156 24.12 14.21 -19.10
C GLY A 156 24.06 12.79 -18.49
N ASN A 157 24.83 11.87 -19.07
CA ASN A 157 24.79 10.44 -18.71
C ASN A 157 25.22 10.14 -17.26
N GLN A 158 25.80 11.11 -16.56
CA GLN A 158 26.13 11.00 -15.14
C GLN A 158 24.93 11.24 -14.21
N LYS A 159 23.87 11.92 -14.66
CA LYS A 159 22.69 12.25 -13.86
C LYS A 159 21.61 11.19 -14.01
N ILE A 160 21.89 9.99 -13.50
CA ILE A 160 21.04 8.79 -13.63
C ILE A 160 20.67 8.17 -12.27
N GLY A 161 21.19 8.74 -11.17
CA GLY A 161 21.00 8.22 -9.83
C GLY A 161 19.54 8.23 -9.39
N ILE A 162 19.05 7.13 -8.82
CA ILE A 162 17.73 7.05 -8.20
C ILE A 162 17.92 6.77 -6.72
N VAL A 163 17.37 7.65 -5.89
CA VAL A 163 17.41 7.48 -4.44
C VAL A 163 16.05 6.97 -3.97
N GLY A 164 16.03 5.73 -3.49
CA GLY A 164 14.93 5.19 -2.68
C GLY A 164 15.30 5.22 -1.19
N PHE A 165 14.44 4.63 -0.36
CA PHE A 165 14.64 4.60 1.08
C PHE A 165 14.83 3.17 1.61
N GLU A 166 15.72 2.99 2.58
CA GLU A 166 15.79 1.79 3.39
C GLU A 166 14.41 1.44 3.94
N ARG A 167 14.08 0.15 3.98
CA ARG A 167 12.75 -0.32 4.38
C ARG A 167 11.57 0.08 3.45
N GLY A 168 11.84 0.70 2.30
CA GLY A 168 10.81 1.02 1.31
C GLY A 168 10.38 -0.21 0.48
N PHE A 169 9.14 -0.21 -0.02
CA PHE A 169 8.61 -1.22 -0.93
C PHE A 169 7.91 -0.55 -2.12
N HIS A 170 8.46 -0.72 -3.33
CA HIS A 170 7.93 -0.10 -4.55
C HIS A 170 7.43 -1.09 -5.60
N GLY A 171 7.50 -2.40 -5.32
CA GLY A 171 7.04 -3.43 -6.25
C GLY A 171 7.88 -4.69 -6.28
N ARG A 172 7.57 -5.56 -7.23
CA ARG A 172 8.24 -6.86 -7.43
C ARG A 172 8.92 -7.02 -8.79
N THR A 173 8.95 -5.98 -9.63
CA THR A 173 9.73 -5.93 -10.88
C THR A 173 11.16 -5.45 -10.61
N LEU A 174 12.07 -5.63 -11.57
CA LEU A 174 13.51 -5.46 -11.36
C LEU A 174 13.92 -4.06 -10.87
N GLY A 175 13.48 -2.98 -11.51
CA GLY A 175 13.80 -1.61 -11.09
C GLY A 175 13.07 -1.24 -9.80
N ALA A 176 11.79 -1.64 -9.67
CA ALA A 176 11.01 -1.40 -8.47
C ALA A 176 11.59 -2.08 -7.22
N GLN A 177 12.06 -3.33 -7.33
CA GLN A 177 12.74 -4.03 -6.23
C GLN A 177 14.08 -3.41 -5.90
N GLN A 178 14.86 -2.97 -6.89
CA GLN A 178 16.14 -2.32 -6.65
C GLN A 178 15.97 -0.98 -5.93
N ALA A 179 14.94 -0.20 -6.29
CA ALA A 179 14.61 1.05 -5.60
C ALA A 179 14.06 0.82 -4.19
N GLY A 180 13.42 -0.32 -3.93
CA GLY A 180 12.96 -0.72 -2.60
C GLY A 180 14.11 -0.96 -1.62
N GLY A 181 13.87 -0.79 -0.32
CA GLY A 181 14.88 -0.88 0.73
C GLY A 181 14.95 -2.22 1.47
N PHE A 182 14.37 -3.29 0.93
CA PHE A 182 14.38 -4.63 1.53
C PHE A 182 15.50 -5.49 0.94
N ALA A 183 16.63 -5.61 1.64
CA ALA A 183 17.78 -6.40 1.17
C ALA A 183 17.41 -7.86 0.81
N GLY A 184 16.54 -8.50 1.60
CA GLY A 184 16.09 -9.87 1.35
C GLY A 184 15.26 -10.06 0.07
N GLN A 185 14.71 -8.99 -0.52
CA GLN A 185 14.00 -9.05 -1.81
C GLN A 185 14.92 -8.97 -3.02
N LYS A 186 16.19 -8.61 -2.81
CA LYS A 186 17.19 -8.41 -3.87
C LYS A 186 18.16 -9.58 -4.00
N SER A 187 18.04 -10.63 -3.17
CA SER A 187 19.00 -11.75 -3.10
C SER A 187 19.16 -12.53 -4.40
N TRP A 188 18.16 -12.49 -5.29
CA TRP A 188 18.21 -13.13 -6.61
C TRP A 188 18.77 -12.20 -7.70
N ILE A 189 18.94 -10.91 -7.41
CA ILE A 189 19.45 -9.89 -8.34
C ILE A 189 20.97 -9.88 -8.24
N VAL A 190 21.63 -10.59 -9.16
CA VAL A 190 23.10 -10.73 -9.16
C VAL A 190 23.80 -9.39 -9.42
N ASN A 191 23.29 -8.61 -10.39
CA ASN A 191 23.87 -7.33 -10.78
C ASN A 191 22.93 -6.20 -10.35
N LEU A 192 23.22 -5.60 -9.19
CA LEU A 192 22.57 -4.37 -8.75
C LEU A 192 23.07 -3.19 -9.59
N ASP A 193 22.16 -2.31 -9.97
CA ASP A 193 22.46 -1.04 -10.61
C ASP A 193 23.17 -0.13 -9.59
N PRO A 194 24.44 0.24 -9.80
CA PRO A 194 25.21 1.03 -8.84
C PRO A 194 24.68 2.46 -8.68
N ALA A 195 23.79 2.92 -9.57
CA ALA A 195 23.14 4.21 -9.50
C ALA A 195 21.76 4.16 -8.82
N ILE A 196 21.33 3.02 -8.28
CA ILE A 196 20.13 2.95 -7.44
C ILE A 196 20.57 2.82 -5.98
N LEU A 197 20.28 3.85 -5.19
CA LEU A 197 20.74 4.00 -3.82
C LEU A 197 19.55 3.89 -2.86
N ASN A 198 19.79 3.38 -1.66
CA ASN A 198 18.84 3.46 -0.56
C ASN A 198 19.44 4.27 0.58
N VAL A 199 18.73 5.30 1.04
CA VAL A 199 19.10 6.13 2.19
C VAL A 199 18.18 5.84 3.38
N PRO A 200 18.59 6.12 4.63
CA PRO A 200 17.74 5.85 5.79
C PRO A 200 16.42 6.63 5.73
N PHE A 201 15.31 5.94 6.02
CA PHE A 201 14.00 6.59 6.21
C PHE A 201 13.86 7.15 7.63
N PRO A 202 13.51 8.43 7.82
CA PRO A 202 13.54 9.11 9.12
C PRO A 202 12.25 8.89 9.95
N ASP A 203 11.87 7.65 10.26
CA ASP A 203 10.62 7.36 10.99
C ASP A 203 10.61 7.75 12.49
N GLY A 204 11.75 8.13 13.06
CA GLY A 204 11.88 8.47 14.48
C GLY A 204 11.84 7.27 15.43
N TYR A 205 11.67 6.05 14.91
CA TYR A 205 11.61 4.83 15.71
C TYR A 205 12.74 3.85 15.38
N TRP A 206 12.84 3.39 14.13
CA TRP A 206 13.95 2.55 13.66
C TRP A 206 15.15 3.42 13.27
N GLN A 207 14.89 4.59 12.71
CA GLN A 207 15.90 5.63 12.48
C GLN A 207 15.59 6.83 13.37
N THR A 208 16.41 7.04 14.39
CA THR A 208 16.23 8.12 15.36
C THR A 208 16.84 9.45 14.90
N LYS A 209 17.79 9.43 13.96
CA LYS A 209 18.28 10.64 13.29
C LYS A 209 17.32 11.03 12.17
N THR A 210 16.49 12.02 12.44
CA THR A 210 15.38 12.40 11.56
C THR A 210 15.58 13.74 10.84
N GLY A 211 16.74 14.37 11.03
CA GLY A 211 17.13 15.59 10.31
C GLY A 211 17.44 15.32 8.83
N PHE A 212 17.28 16.35 7.99
CA PHE A 212 17.57 16.24 6.56
C PHE A 212 19.06 16.06 6.25
N ASP A 213 19.94 16.48 7.15
CA ASP A 213 21.37 16.14 7.16
C ASP A 213 21.62 14.64 7.02
N THR A 214 20.77 13.80 7.61
CA THR A 214 20.86 12.34 7.49
C THR A 214 20.72 11.86 6.04
N PHE A 215 19.88 12.52 5.23
CA PHE A 215 19.77 12.25 3.79
C PHE A 215 21.06 12.63 3.07
N LEU A 216 21.54 13.86 3.29
CA LEU A 216 22.72 14.41 2.62
C LEU A 216 23.98 13.59 2.93
N GLU A 217 24.17 13.21 4.19
CA GLU A 217 25.26 12.33 4.61
C GLU A 217 25.17 10.97 3.93
N ALA A 218 23.99 10.37 3.87
CA ALA A 218 23.81 9.06 3.26
C ALA A 218 24.12 9.09 1.76
N VAL A 219 23.63 10.09 1.02
CA VAL A 219 23.97 10.27 -0.40
C VAL A 219 25.48 10.48 -0.57
N SER A 220 26.10 11.36 0.22
CA SER A 220 27.53 11.65 0.15
C SER A 220 28.41 10.41 0.37
N ARG A 221 28.04 9.53 1.31
CA ARG A 221 28.78 8.28 1.59
C ARG A 221 28.80 7.30 0.42
N THR A 222 27.87 7.39 -0.53
CA THR A 222 27.86 6.56 -1.74
C THR A 222 28.81 7.08 -2.82
N GLY A 223 29.40 8.27 -2.63
CA GLY A 223 30.21 8.96 -3.64
C GLY A 223 29.40 9.73 -4.69
N PHE A 224 28.06 9.62 -4.66
CA PHE A 224 27.18 10.40 -5.53
C PHE A 224 27.13 11.86 -5.08
N LYS A 225 27.08 12.75 -6.07
CA LYS A 225 26.82 14.18 -5.89
C LYS A 225 25.38 14.48 -6.30
N ALA A 226 24.82 15.59 -5.81
CA ALA A 226 23.46 16.02 -6.19
C ALA A 226 23.27 16.07 -7.72
N GLY A 227 24.27 16.58 -8.45
CA GLY A 227 24.26 16.64 -9.92
C GLY A 227 24.29 15.28 -10.64
N SER A 228 24.47 14.17 -9.92
CA SER A 228 24.41 12.80 -10.44
C SER A 228 23.07 12.11 -10.14
N ILE A 229 22.19 12.73 -9.35
CA ILE A 229 20.88 12.17 -8.99
C ILE A 229 19.82 12.67 -9.98
N ALA A 230 19.08 11.73 -10.57
CA ALA A 230 17.99 11.95 -11.48
C ALA A 230 16.63 12.06 -10.76
N GLY A 231 16.42 11.26 -9.73
CA GLY A 231 15.16 11.27 -8.98
C GLY A 231 15.26 10.74 -7.56
N VAL A 232 14.33 11.17 -6.72
CA VAL A 232 14.09 10.62 -5.38
C VAL A 232 12.69 10.00 -5.37
N LEU A 233 12.62 8.71 -5.01
CA LEU A 233 11.39 7.94 -4.92
C LEU A 233 11.06 7.66 -3.45
N MET A 234 9.97 8.23 -2.96
CA MET A 234 9.55 8.12 -1.57
C MET A 234 8.11 7.61 -1.48
N GLU A 235 7.85 6.55 -0.71
CA GLU A 235 6.48 6.30 -0.24
C GLU A 235 6.11 7.41 0.76
N THR A 236 4.96 8.04 0.62
CA THR A 236 4.54 9.11 1.55
C THR A 236 4.56 8.65 3.01
N TYR A 237 4.13 7.41 3.24
CA TYR A 237 4.43 6.69 4.46
C TYR A 237 5.02 5.33 4.09
N GLN A 238 5.95 4.81 4.88
CA GLN A 238 6.48 3.46 4.62
C GLN A 238 5.49 2.37 5.02
N GLY A 239 5.25 1.43 4.10
CA GLY A 239 4.39 0.27 4.32
C GLY A 239 4.71 -0.56 5.58
N VAL A 240 5.94 -0.47 6.10
CA VAL A 240 6.40 -1.20 7.30
C VAL A 240 5.54 -0.92 8.53
N GLY A 241 5.05 0.31 8.72
CA GLY A 241 4.60 0.76 10.04
C GLY A 241 3.38 1.67 10.12
N PRO A 242 2.60 1.87 9.03
CA PRO A 242 2.54 3.14 8.25
C PRO A 242 3.27 4.34 8.86
N ASP A 243 4.60 4.35 8.76
CA ASP A 243 5.43 5.38 9.38
C ASP A 243 5.60 6.59 8.45
N PHE A 244 5.38 7.80 8.98
CA PHE A 244 5.57 9.06 8.26
C PHE A 244 6.92 9.67 8.62
N ALA A 245 7.61 10.25 7.63
CA ALA A 245 8.76 11.13 7.87
C ALA A 245 8.31 12.46 8.53
N PRO A 246 9.20 13.19 9.24
CA PRO A 246 8.92 14.52 9.73
C PRO A 246 8.58 15.50 8.61
N LEU A 247 7.69 16.44 8.91
CA LEU A 247 7.27 17.50 8.00
C LEU A 247 8.46 18.29 7.42
N ASP A 248 9.36 18.75 8.29
CA ASP A 248 10.48 19.59 7.89
C ASP A 248 11.52 18.83 7.07
N TYR A 249 11.68 17.52 7.30
CA TYR A 249 12.53 16.66 6.48
C TYR A 249 12.03 16.62 5.03
N VAL A 250 10.74 16.37 4.84
CA VAL A 250 10.14 16.22 3.50
C VAL A 250 10.11 17.55 2.76
N ARG A 251 9.88 18.67 3.46
CA ARG A 251 9.97 20.01 2.87
C ARG A 251 11.38 20.33 2.38
N GLN A 252 12.39 20.09 3.21
CA GLN A 252 13.79 20.25 2.82
C GLN A 252 14.19 19.32 1.67
N LEU A 253 13.69 18.08 1.65
CA LEU A 253 13.88 17.17 0.53
C LEU A 253 13.29 17.74 -0.77
N ALA A 254 12.09 18.30 -0.72
CA ALA A 254 11.45 18.92 -1.88
C ALA A 254 12.19 20.18 -2.35
N ASP A 255 12.64 21.03 -1.43
CA ASP A 255 13.49 22.19 -1.73
C ASP A 255 14.80 21.76 -2.41
N TRP A 256 15.48 20.76 -1.85
CA TRP A 256 16.71 20.19 -2.39
C TRP A 256 16.51 19.57 -3.78
N CYS A 257 15.41 18.85 -3.99
CA CYS A 257 15.10 18.28 -5.30
C CYS A 257 14.92 19.39 -6.35
N ARG A 258 14.19 20.46 -6.01
CA ARG A 258 14.01 21.61 -6.89
C ARG A 258 15.33 22.33 -7.18
N GLU A 259 16.13 22.62 -6.15
CA GLU A 259 17.43 23.30 -6.30
C GLU A 259 18.36 22.55 -7.25
N HIS A 260 18.40 21.22 -7.16
CA HIS A 260 19.30 20.38 -7.95
C HIS A 260 18.66 19.77 -9.20
N GLN A 261 17.43 20.18 -9.55
CA GLN A 261 16.66 19.65 -10.68
C GLN A 261 16.58 18.11 -10.67
N VAL A 262 16.29 17.55 -9.49
CA VAL A 262 16.05 16.14 -9.24
C VAL A 262 14.54 15.92 -9.24
N VAL A 263 14.07 14.88 -9.93
CA VAL A 263 12.63 14.57 -9.99
C VAL A 263 12.17 14.00 -8.65
N LEU A 264 11.28 14.72 -7.96
CA LEU A 264 10.64 14.24 -6.74
C LEU A 264 9.43 13.37 -7.07
N ILE A 265 9.46 12.11 -6.63
CA ILE A 265 8.42 11.12 -6.90
C ILE A 265 7.80 10.67 -5.57
N PHE A 266 6.48 10.86 -5.43
CA PHE A 266 5.73 10.20 -4.37
C PHE A 266 5.08 8.91 -4.87
N ASP A 267 5.42 7.81 -4.23
CA ASP A 267 4.71 6.54 -4.37
C ASP A 267 3.46 6.56 -3.48
N GLU A 268 2.34 6.91 -4.10
CA GLU A 268 1.00 6.96 -3.49
C GLU A 268 0.23 5.65 -3.74
N VAL A 269 0.86 4.57 -4.22
CA VAL A 269 0.18 3.32 -4.57
C VAL A 269 -0.60 2.75 -3.39
N GLN A 270 -0.10 2.89 -2.16
CA GLN A 270 -0.84 2.53 -0.94
C GLN A 270 -1.58 3.71 -0.29
N ALA A 271 -1.05 4.91 -0.45
CA ALA A 271 -1.36 6.05 0.41
C ALA A 271 -2.43 6.98 -0.17
N GLY A 272 -2.63 6.92 -1.49
CA GLY A 272 -3.55 7.78 -2.21
C GLY A 272 -5.01 7.38 -2.05
N PHE A 273 -5.86 8.09 -2.80
CA PHE A 273 -7.30 7.83 -2.88
C PHE A 273 -7.99 7.84 -1.51
N GLY A 274 -7.63 8.80 -0.66
CA GLY A 274 -8.32 9.05 0.62
C GLY A 274 -7.83 8.26 1.82
N ARG A 275 -6.92 7.30 1.65
CA ARG A 275 -6.51 6.34 2.69
C ARG A 275 -6.09 7.00 4.01
N THR A 276 -5.41 8.14 3.92
CA THR A 276 -4.82 8.84 5.07
C THR A 276 -5.64 10.02 5.58
N GLY A 277 -6.90 10.18 5.12
CA GLY A 277 -7.73 11.35 5.43
C GLY A 277 -7.44 12.59 4.58
N LYS A 278 -6.58 12.44 3.57
CA LYS A 278 -6.34 13.38 2.47
C LYS A 278 -6.46 12.61 1.16
N PHE A 279 -6.78 13.29 0.06
CA PHE A 279 -6.92 12.60 -1.23
C PHE A 279 -5.57 11.99 -1.63
N TRP A 280 -4.52 12.81 -1.61
CA TRP A 280 -3.13 12.37 -1.65
C TRP A 280 -2.49 12.48 -0.28
N ALA A 281 -1.74 11.47 0.15
CA ALA A 281 -1.13 11.51 1.46
C ALA A 281 -0.03 12.59 1.57
N PHE A 282 0.70 12.88 0.48
CA PHE A 282 1.79 13.87 0.51
C PHE A 282 1.29 15.28 0.86
N GLU A 283 -0.02 15.55 0.76
CA GLU A 283 -0.63 16.81 1.21
C GLU A 283 -0.40 17.07 2.70
N HIS A 284 -0.19 16.01 3.51
CA HIS A 284 0.18 16.16 4.93
C HIS A 284 1.53 16.87 5.12
N TYR A 285 2.38 16.93 4.08
CA TYR A 285 3.67 17.61 4.10
C TYR A 285 3.61 19.04 3.56
N GLY A 286 2.54 19.39 2.83
CA GLY A 286 2.44 20.68 2.14
C GLY A 286 3.45 20.81 0.99
N VAL A 287 3.74 19.71 0.30
CA VAL A 287 4.66 19.66 -0.86
C VAL A 287 3.92 19.14 -2.09
N ILE A 288 4.39 19.52 -3.27
CA ILE A 288 3.88 19.04 -4.56
C ILE A 288 5.02 18.27 -5.25
N PRO A 289 4.87 16.96 -5.53
CA PRO A 289 5.87 16.21 -6.27
C PRO A 289 5.90 16.58 -7.75
N ASP A 290 6.88 16.05 -8.47
CA ASP A 290 6.94 16.11 -9.92
C ASP A 290 6.19 14.94 -10.57
N LEU A 291 6.20 13.76 -9.93
CA LEU A 291 5.49 12.55 -10.35
C LEU A 291 4.75 11.90 -9.16
N ILE A 292 3.58 11.32 -9.44
CA ILE A 292 2.77 10.54 -8.50
C ILE A 292 2.57 9.14 -9.07
N CYS A 293 3.01 8.11 -8.35
CA CYS A 293 2.68 6.72 -8.69
C CYS A 293 1.36 6.31 -8.02
N CYS A 294 0.41 5.83 -8.81
CA CYS A 294 -0.93 5.43 -8.36
C CYS A 294 -1.15 3.93 -8.54
N GLY A 295 -2.02 3.33 -7.74
CA GLY A 295 -2.47 1.95 -7.88
C GLY A 295 -3.54 1.62 -6.84
N LYS A 296 -3.72 0.33 -6.55
CA LYS A 296 -4.61 -0.21 -5.49
C LYS A 296 -5.97 0.50 -5.40
N GLY A 297 -6.13 1.45 -4.47
CA GLY A 297 -7.36 2.19 -4.20
C GLY A 297 -7.96 2.95 -5.38
N ILE A 298 -7.20 3.14 -6.48
CA ILE A 298 -7.67 3.78 -7.70
C ILE A 298 -9.00 3.21 -8.24
N SER A 299 -9.18 1.88 -8.20
CA SER A 299 -10.36 1.21 -8.74
C SER A 299 -11.24 0.53 -7.70
N SER A 300 -10.71 0.35 -6.48
CA SER A 300 -11.31 -0.48 -5.44
C SER A 300 -11.69 -1.91 -5.90
N SER A 301 -11.13 -2.40 -7.01
CA SER A 301 -11.55 -3.68 -7.62
C SER A 301 -10.54 -4.23 -8.63
N LEU A 302 -10.48 -3.65 -9.84
CA LEU A 302 -9.79 -4.20 -11.00
C LEU A 302 -8.36 -3.67 -11.17
N PRO A 303 -7.45 -4.42 -11.83
CA PRO A 303 -6.08 -4.00 -12.05
C PRO A 303 -5.99 -2.74 -12.92
N ILE A 304 -5.55 -1.64 -12.32
CA ILE A 304 -5.16 -0.41 -13.00
C ILE A 304 -4.22 0.39 -12.09
N SER A 305 -3.32 1.13 -12.71
CA SER A 305 -2.40 2.06 -12.07
C SER A 305 -2.19 3.27 -12.96
N ALA A 306 -1.51 4.28 -12.45
CA ALA A 306 -1.17 5.46 -13.25
C ALA A 306 0.12 6.10 -12.76
N VAL A 307 0.79 6.82 -13.67
CA VAL A 307 1.74 7.88 -13.31
C VAL A 307 1.13 9.21 -13.71
N ILE A 308 1.02 10.13 -12.74
CA ILE A 308 0.56 11.49 -12.97
C ILE A 308 1.78 12.41 -12.81
N GLY A 309 1.96 13.38 -13.71
CA GLY A 309 3.17 14.19 -13.67
C GLY A 309 3.13 15.50 -14.43
N ARG A 310 4.20 16.27 -14.26
CA ARG A 310 4.48 17.49 -15.02
C ARG A 310 4.67 17.18 -16.51
N GLU A 311 4.26 18.10 -17.36
CA GLU A 311 4.32 17.95 -18.82
C GLU A 311 5.76 17.79 -19.32
N GLU A 312 6.69 18.59 -18.84
CA GLU A 312 8.11 18.55 -19.25
C GLU A 312 8.84 17.25 -18.84
N ILE A 313 8.23 16.44 -17.97
CA ILE A 313 8.73 15.12 -17.58
C ILE A 313 7.97 14.03 -18.33
N MET A 314 6.66 14.14 -18.45
CA MET A 314 5.82 13.09 -19.05
C MET A 314 5.94 13.05 -20.58
N ASP A 315 6.17 14.19 -21.25
CA ASP A 315 6.17 14.31 -22.72
C ASP A 315 7.59 14.24 -23.33
N GLN A 316 8.55 13.66 -22.60
CA GLN A 316 9.95 13.56 -23.05
C GLN A 316 10.18 12.57 -24.20
N PHE A 317 9.25 11.63 -24.40
CA PHE A 317 9.38 10.61 -25.42
C PHE A 317 8.34 10.78 -26.53
N GLY A 318 8.73 10.54 -27.78
CA GLY A 318 7.83 10.63 -28.93
C GLY A 318 6.72 9.57 -28.94
N PRO A 319 5.71 9.71 -29.81
CA PRO A 319 4.58 8.76 -29.91
C PRO A 319 5.03 7.29 -30.04
N GLY A 320 4.37 6.38 -29.30
CA GLY A 320 4.61 4.93 -29.35
C GLY A 320 5.74 4.40 -28.44
N SER A 321 6.48 5.27 -27.78
CA SER A 321 7.63 4.93 -26.92
C SER A 321 7.27 4.50 -25.48
N MET A 322 6.04 4.79 -25.06
CA MET A 322 5.49 4.54 -23.72
C MET A 322 4.16 3.82 -23.91
N THR A 323 4.16 2.50 -23.89
CA THR A 323 2.95 1.68 -24.06
C THR A 323 2.95 0.50 -23.08
N SER A 324 1.76 -0.03 -22.82
CA SER A 324 1.55 -1.31 -22.12
C SER A 324 0.34 -1.98 -22.74
N THR A 325 0.34 -3.30 -22.91
CA THR A 325 -0.75 -4.02 -23.61
C THR A 325 -2.11 -3.75 -22.97
N HIS A 326 -2.19 -3.74 -21.65
CA HIS A 326 -3.42 -3.50 -20.89
C HIS A 326 -3.60 -2.06 -20.42
N THR A 327 -2.77 -1.11 -20.90
CA THR A 327 -2.88 0.30 -20.55
C THR A 327 -4.31 0.79 -20.73
N GLY A 328 -4.91 1.41 -19.71
CA GLY A 328 -6.26 1.98 -19.78
C GLY A 328 -7.33 1.03 -20.30
N ASN A 329 -7.33 -0.24 -19.83
CA ASN A 329 -8.38 -1.20 -20.15
C ASN A 329 -9.78 -0.58 -19.88
N PRO A 330 -10.74 -0.62 -20.83
CA PRO A 330 -12.02 0.09 -20.69
C PRO A 330 -12.83 -0.34 -19.47
N VAL A 331 -12.84 -1.64 -19.14
CA VAL A 331 -13.53 -2.18 -17.96
C VAL A 331 -12.89 -1.68 -16.67
N CYS A 332 -11.55 -1.70 -16.60
CA CYS A 332 -10.82 -1.12 -15.47
C CYS A 332 -11.00 0.40 -15.36
N CYS A 333 -11.09 1.12 -16.48
CA CYS A 333 -11.36 2.55 -16.50
C CYS A 333 -12.75 2.87 -15.94
N ALA A 334 -13.78 2.12 -16.35
CA ALA A 334 -15.13 2.27 -15.81
C ALA A 334 -15.17 2.02 -14.30
N ALA A 335 -14.49 0.98 -13.82
CA ALA A 335 -14.37 0.70 -12.38
C ALA A 335 -13.65 1.82 -11.62
N ALA A 336 -12.54 2.34 -12.15
CA ALA A 336 -11.79 3.45 -11.56
C ALA A 336 -12.61 4.75 -11.49
N LEU A 337 -13.32 5.09 -12.56
CA LEU A 337 -14.22 6.24 -12.58
C LEU A 337 -15.32 6.12 -11.53
N ALA A 338 -15.95 4.95 -11.40
CA ALA A 338 -16.96 4.70 -10.37
C ALA A 338 -16.38 4.77 -8.95
N SER A 339 -15.19 4.19 -8.73
CA SER A 339 -14.48 4.24 -7.44
C SER A 339 -14.19 5.68 -7.01
N MET A 340 -13.61 6.50 -7.91
CA MET A 340 -13.29 7.89 -7.61
C MET A 340 -14.55 8.73 -7.37
N ARG A 341 -15.61 8.51 -8.16
CA ARG A 341 -16.91 9.16 -7.91
C ARG A 341 -17.42 8.82 -6.52
N LYS A 342 -17.44 7.54 -6.14
CA LYS A 342 -17.88 7.10 -4.81
C LYS A 342 -17.04 7.70 -3.68
N ILE A 343 -15.71 7.72 -3.82
CA ILE A 343 -14.80 8.37 -2.85
C ILE A 343 -15.19 9.83 -2.61
N ASN A 344 -15.55 10.55 -3.67
CA ASN A 344 -15.98 11.94 -3.60
C ASN A 344 -17.40 12.12 -3.08
N THR A 345 -18.40 11.42 -3.65
CA THR A 345 -19.83 11.59 -3.31
C THR A 345 -20.13 11.17 -1.87
N ASP A 346 -19.48 10.12 -1.39
CA ASP A 346 -19.74 9.56 -0.06
C ASP A 346 -18.83 10.19 1.00
N GLY A 347 -17.99 11.16 0.62
CA GLY A 347 -17.09 11.86 1.53
C GLY A 347 -16.07 10.94 2.22
N LEU A 348 -15.60 9.89 1.53
CA LEU A 348 -14.76 8.84 2.15
C LEU A 348 -13.42 9.37 2.66
N VAL A 349 -12.87 10.42 2.02
CA VAL A 349 -11.67 11.11 2.51
C VAL A 349 -11.91 11.76 3.86
N ALA A 350 -13.03 12.50 4.01
CA ALA A 350 -13.39 13.17 5.25
C ALA A 350 -13.70 12.16 6.35
N LYS A 351 -14.39 11.08 6.02
CA LYS A 351 -14.65 9.97 6.95
C LYS A 351 -13.36 9.31 7.45
N ALA A 352 -12.39 9.06 6.55
CA ALA A 352 -11.10 8.55 6.95
C ALA A 352 -10.37 9.51 7.90
N ALA A 353 -10.42 10.83 7.65
CA ALA A 353 -9.87 11.84 8.55
C ALA A 353 -10.56 11.84 9.93
N GLU A 354 -11.89 11.71 9.97
CA GLU A 354 -12.67 11.68 11.21
C GLU A 354 -12.35 10.45 12.07
N LEU A 355 -12.19 9.28 11.43
CA LEU A 355 -11.92 8.02 12.13
C LEU A 355 -10.44 7.80 12.47
N GLY A 356 -9.52 8.54 11.85
CA GLY A 356 -8.08 8.43 12.11
C GLY A 356 -7.68 8.59 13.58
N PRO A 357 -8.15 9.64 14.29
CA PRO A 357 -7.92 9.79 15.73
C PRO A 357 -8.43 8.61 16.57
N VAL A 358 -9.56 8.00 16.17
CA VAL A 358 -10.14 6.83 16.86
C VAL A 358 -9.24 5.62 16.73
N LEU A 359 -8.79 5.33 15.50
CA LEU A 359 -7.86 4.26 15.23
C LEU A 359 -6.57 4.45 16.03
N LEU A 360 -5.95 5.64 15.95
CA LEU A 360 -4.71 5.94 16.65
C LEU A 360 -4.84 5.77 18.17
N ALA A 361 -5.89 6.32 18.78
CA ALA A 361 -6.13 6.20 20.21
C ALA A 361 -6.35 4.73 20.65
N GLY A 362 -7.02 3.93 19.82
CA GLY A 362 -7.14 2.50 20.02
C GLY A 362 -5.79 1.78 20.06
N LEU A 363 -4.93 2.01 19.07
CA LEU A 363 -3.60 1.39 19.02
C LEU A 363 -2.69 1.86 20.15
N GLN A 364 -2.77 3.14 20.54
CA GLN A 364 -2.03 3.67 21.69
C GLN A 364 -2.43 3.00 23.00
N ARG A 365 -3.72 2.67 23.20
CA ARG A 365 -4.17 1.90 24.37
C ARG A 365 -3.60 0.48 24.39
N ILE A 366 -3.54 -0.19 23.23
CA ILE A 366 -2.92 -1.52 23.10
C ILE A 366 -1.43 -1.44 23.47
N ARG A 367 -0.72 -0.45 22.93
CA ARG A 367 0.69 -0.21 23.27
C ARG A 367 0.89 0.06 24.76
N ALA A 368 0.06 0.90 25.36
CA ALA A 368 0.16 1.26 26.77
C ALA A 368 -0.08 0.05 27.70
N ALA A 369 -0.94 -0.88 27.28
CA ALA A 369 -1.19 -2.12 28.02
C ALA A 369 -0.05 -3.14 27.90
N GLN A 370 0.74 -3.08 26.81
CA GLN A 370 1.77 -4.07 26.48
C GLN A 370 3.10 -3.41 26.02
N PRO A 371 3.68 -2.48 26.81
CA PRO A 371 4.77 -1.61 26.34
C PRO A 371 6.08 -2.34 26.05
N ASP A 372 6.29 -3.52 26.65
CA ASP A 372 7.54 -4.29 26.50
C ASP A 372 7.63 -5.02 25.15
N VAL A 373 6.48 -5.33 24.53
CA VAL A 373 6.43 -6.11 23.29
C VAL A 373 5.77 -5.36 22.14
N VAL A 374 4.90 -4.39 22.43
CA VAL A 374 4.37 -3.44 21.44
C VAL A 374 5.29 -2.22 21.38
N GLY A 375 6.31 -2.32 20.54
CA GLY A 375 7.38 -1.32 20.47
C GLY A 375 6.94 0.01 19.87
N HIS A 376 6.15 -0.03 18.79
CA HIS A 376 5.68 1.17 18.10
C HIS A 376 4.27 0.98 17.52
N VAL A 377 3.49 2.06 17.51
CA VAL A 377 2.21 2.13 16.82
C VAL A 377 2.14 3.44 16.06
N ALA A 378 1.62 3.40 14.84
CA ALA A 378 1.33 4.57 14.05
C ALA A 378 -0.01 4.41 13.32
N ALA A 379 -0.72 5.51 13.14
CA ALA A 379 -1.92 5.57 12.32
C ALA A 379 -2.17 6.99 11.83
N ARG A 380 -2.70 7.12 10.61
CA ARG A 380 -3.19 8.37 10.04
C ARG A 380 -4.29 8.07 9.03
N GLY A 381 -5.46 8.69 9.20
CA GLY A 381 -6.66 8.24 8.49
C GLY A 381 -7.00 6.79 8.82
N LEU A 382 -7.39 6.00 7.82
CA LEU A 382 -7.73 4.58 7.98
C LEU A 382 -6.58 3.68 7.52
N VAL A 383 -5.36 4.01 7.91
CA VAL A 383 -4.21 3.10 7.87
C VAL A 383 -3.50 3.14 9.22
N GLY A 384 -3.18 1.96 9.75
CA GLY A 384 -2.52 1.81 11.05
C GLY A 384 -1.54 0.63 11.07
N GLY A 385 -0.72 0.56 12.10
CA GLY A 385 0.19 -0.56 12.32
C GLY A 385 0.58 -0.71 13.78
N VAL A 386 0.74 -1.96 14.20
CA VAL A 386 1.31 -2.35 15.49
C VAL A 386 2.61 -3.09 15.20
N GLN A 387 3.74 -2.54 15.63
CA GLN A 387 5.06 -3.09 15.41
C GLN A 387 5.57 -3.78 16.68
N LEU A 388 5.90 -5.06 16.56
CA LEU A 388 6.22 -5.94 17.68
C LEU A 388 7.74 -6.09 17.83
N ILE A 389 8.20 -6.14 19.07
CA ILE A 389 9.62 -6.28 19.42
C ILE A 389 9.85 -7.35 20.51
N LYS A 390 11.08 -7.86 20.55
CA LYS A 390 11.61 -8.63 21.68
C LYS A 390 12.39 -7.68 22.59
N ALA A 391 11.90 -7.48 23.81
CA ALA A 391 12.61 -6.78 24.86
C ALA A 391 13.68 -7.66 25.54
N PRO A 392 14.72 -7.07 26.15
CA PRO A 392 15.04 -5.63 26.18
C PRO A 392 15.81 -5.13 24.93
N ALA A 393 16.25 -6.04 24.05
CA ALA A 393 17.17 -5.73 22.95
C ALA A 393 16.57 -4.92 21.79
N LYS A 394 15.27 -4.58 21.82
CA LYS A 394 14.53 -3.91 20.74
C LYS A 394 14.81 -4.55 19.37
N THR A 395 14.63 -5.87 19.28
CA THR A 395 14.71 -6.59 18.00
C THR A 395 13.31 -6.89 17.46
N PRO A 396 13.08 -6.89 16.14
CA PRO A 396 11.77 -7.17 15.56
C PRO A 396 11.21 -8.55 15.97
N ASP A 397 9.91 -8.64 16.25
CA ASP A 397 9.24 -9.88 16.67
C ASP A 397 8.16 -10.36 15.68
N PRO A 398 8.57 -11.02 14.57
CA PRO A 398 7.62 -11.56 13.60
C PRO A 398 6.81 -12.74 14.13
N ASP A 399 7.31 -13.45 15.15
CA ASP A 399 6.56 -14.51 15.82
C ASP A 399 5.30 -13.95 16.47
N LEU A 400 5.45 -12.86 17.26
CA LEU A 400 4.31 -12.22 17.92
C LEU A 400 3.30 -11.71 16.91
N ALA A 401 3.78 -10.99 15.89
CA ALA A 401 2.92 -10.40 14.88
C ALA A 401 2.05 -11.48 14.21
N HIS A 402 2.65 -12.64 13.89
CA HIS A 402 1.94 -13.77 13.31
C HIS A 402 0.89 -14.36 14.26
N ALA A 403 1.26 -14.58 15.52
CA ALA A 403 0.37 -15.09 16.56
C ALA A 403 -0.84 -14.17 16.83
N ILE A 404 -0.64 -12.85 16.75
CA ILE A 404 -1.71 -11.85 16.89
C ILE A 404 -2.67 -11.93 15.69
N VAL A 405 -2.13 -11.97 14.45
CA VAL A 405 -2.96 -12.09 13.25
C VAL A 405 -3.77 -13.39 13.26
N GLU A 406 -3.17 -14.51 13.67
CA GLU A 406 -3.87 -15.80 13.78
C GLU A 406 -5.06 -15.72 14.75
N ARG A 407 -4.89 -15.10 15.91
CA ARG A 407 -5.96 -14.90 16.90
C ARG A 407 -7.05 -13.94 16.43
N CYS A 408 -6.67 -12.85 15.76
CA CYS A 408 -7.65 -11.96 15.13
C CYS A 408 -8.51 -12.74 14.13
N PHE A 409 -7.88 -13.54 13.28
CA PHE A 409 -8.57 -14.40 12.31
C PHE A 409 -9.53 -15.38 13.01
N HIS A 410 -9.10 -16.05 14.07
CA HIS A 410 -9.95 -16.96 14.86
C HIS A 410 -11.15 -16.26 15.50
N LYS A 411 -10.98 -14.99 15.85
CA LYS A 411 -12.05 -14.15 16.41
C LYS A 411 -12.88 -13.47 15.31
N GLY A 412 -12.68 -13.71 14.03
CA GLY A 412 -13.49 -13.06 12.99
C GLY A 412 -13.06 -11.63 12.63
N LEU A 413 -11.85 -11.21 12.97
CA LEU A 413 -11.23 -9.98 12.46
C LEU A 413 -10.17 -10.37 11.43
N LEU A 414 -10.39 -10.04 10.17
CA LEU A 414 -9.48 -10.43 9.09
C LEU A 414 -8.40 -9.37 8.85
N LEU A 415 -7.15 -9.83 8.84
CA LEU A 415 -5.95 -9.07 8.50
C LEU A 415 -5.20 -9.88 7.43
N PHE A 416 -4.32 -9.24 6.66
CA PHE A 416 -3.32 -10.00 5.90
C PHE A 416 -2.17 -10.42 6.82
N SER A 417 -1.32 -11.32 6.34
CA SER A 417 -0.11 -11.74 7.04
C SER A 417 0.71 -10.53 7.53
N PRO A 418 1.45 -10.68 8.64
CA PRO A 418 2.34 -9.63 9.09
C PRO A 418 3.28 -9.11 7.99
N VAL A 419 3.47 -7.80 7.97
CA VAL A 419 4.35 -7.09 7.03
C VAL A 419 5.48 -6.41 7.80
N GLY A 420 6.22 -5.54 7.12
CA GLY A 420 7.41 -4.89 7.65
C GLY A 420 8.69 -5.48 7.08
N ALA A 421 9.78 -4.73 7.18
CA ALA A 421 11.10 -5.15 6.71
C ALA A 421 11.53 -6.49 7.32
N TRP A 422 11.00 -6.82 8.51
CA TRP A 422 11.31 -8.02 9.26
C TRP A 422 10.08 -8.88 9.57
N GLY A 423 8.91 -8.56 9.01
CA GLY A 423 7.65 -9.28 9.27
C GLY A 423 7.03 -9.02 10.64
N GLN A 424 7.41 -7.93 11.30
CA GLN A 424 7.06 -7.62 12.69
C GLN A 424 5.80 -6.77 12.86
N THR A 425 5.12 -6.40 11.78
CA THR A 425 4.00 -5.45 11.86
C THR A 425 2.67 -6.11 11.56
N VAL A 426 1.73 -5.98 12.49
CA VAL A 426 0.30 -6.18 12.23
C VAL A 426 -0.24 -4.91 11.57
N LYS A 427 -0.55 -4.99 10.28
CA LYS A 427 -0.96 -3.84 9.47
C LYS A 427 -2.48 -3.77 9.37
N ILE A 428 -3.01 -2.56 9.49
CA ILE A 428 -4.43 -2.28 9.61
C ILE A 428 -4.84 -1.35 8.48
N ALA A 429 -5.80 -1.77 7.68
CA ALA A 429 -6.35 -0.98 6.58
C ALA A 429 -7.78 -1.44 6.25
N PRO A 430 -8.79 -1.12 7.09
CA PRO A 430 -10.19 -1.40 6.74
C PRO A 430 -10.64 -0.60 5.51
N PRO A 431 -11.67 -1.03 4.77
CA PRO A 431 -12.32 -0.16 3.78
C PRO A 431 -12.72 1.20 4.38
N LEU A 432 -12.68 2.28 3.60
CA LEU A 432 -12.95 3.64 4.10
C LEU A 432 -14.42 3.84 4.50
N THR A 433 -15.27 2.93 4.06
CA THR A 433 -16.69 2.81 4.37
C THR A 433 -16.96 2.26 5.78
N ILE A 434 -15.96 1.77 6.52
CA ILE A 434 -16.14 1.23 7.88
C ILE A 434 -16.86 2.22 8.81
N PRO A 435 -17.95 1.83 9.50
CA PRO A 435 -18.58 2.68 10.50
C PRO A 435 -17.75 2.68 11.79
N ARG A 436 -17.86 3.76 12.58
CA ARG A 436 -17.15 3.92 13.85
C ARG A 436 -17.31 2.72 14.78
N ALA A 437 -18.53 2.23 14.96
CA ALA A 437 -18.81 1.10 15.85
C ALA A 437 -18.10 -0.20 15.41
N ALA A 438 -17.97 -0.45 14.10
CA ALA A 438 -17.21 -1.60 13.60
C ALA A 438 -15.70 -1.41 13.82
N LEU A 439 -15.18 -0.20 13.61
CA LEU A 439 -13.79 0.13 13.92
C LEU A 439 -13.47 -0.09 15.41
N GLU A 440 -14.36 0.34 16.30
CA GLU A 440 -14.23 0.15 17.75
C GLU A 440 -14.32 -1.33 18.15
N GLU A 441 -15.22 -2.11 17.55
CA GLU A 441 -15.27 -3.56 17.77
C GLU A 441 -13.97 -4.24 17.32
N GLY A 442 -13.44 -3.92 16.14
CA GLY A 442 -12.17 -4.46 15.67
C GLY A 442 -10.98 -4.09 16.56
N LEU A 443 -10.96 -2.87 17.13
CA LEU A 443 -9.94 -2.44 18.09
C LEU A 443 -9.99 -3.26 19.38
N ALA A 444 -11.19 -3.58 19.88
CA ALA A 444 -11.36 -4.44 21.04
C ALA A 444 -10.83 -5.86 20.77
N VAL A 445 -11.11 -6.41 19.59
CA VAL A 445 -10.63 -7.74 19.18
C VAL A 445 -9.11 -7.76 19.02
N LEU A 446 -8.52 -6.74 18.40
CA LEU A 446 -7.07 -6.65 18.25
C LEU A 446 -6.37 -6.56 19.62
N LYS A 447 -6.94 -5.80 20.56
CA LYS A 447 -6.44 -5.74 21.93
C LYS A 447 -6.47 -7.12 22.60
N GLU A 448 -7.61 -7.79 22.57
CA GLU A 448 -7.79 -9.14 23.15
C GLU A 448 -6.83 -10.16 22.52
N ALA A 449 -6.73 -10.19 21.20
CA ALA A 449 -5.82 -11.07 20.47
C ALA A 449 -4.34 -10.80 20.80
N THR A 450 -4.00 -9.53 21.07
CA THR A 450 -2.65 -9.14 21.51
C THR A 450 -2.36 -9.67 22.90
N GLU A 451 -3.28 -9.49 23.85
CA GLU A 451 -3.14 -9.96 25.24
C GLU A 451 -3.01 -11.49 25.31
N GLU A 452 -3.84 -12.22 24.56
CA GLU A 452 -3.77 -13.69 24.47
C GLU A 452 -2.45 -14.17 23.84
N ALA A 453 -2.00 -13.55 22.75
CA ALA A 453 -0.75 -13.93 22.09
C ALA A 453 0.49 -13.73 22.97
N ILE A 454 0.41 -12.82 23.94
CA ILE A 454 1.48 -12.55 24.90
C ILE A 454 1.40 -13.53 26.07
N ALA A 455 0.21 -13.83 26.57
CA ALA A 455 0.01 -14.72 27.72
C ALA A 455 0.43 -16.19 27.45
N GLU A 456 0.39 -16.63 26.19
CA GLU A 456 0.77 -17.99 25.77
C GLU A 456 2.27 -18.14 25.43
N ARG A 457 3.10 -17.14 25.75
CA ARG A 457 4.55 -17.15 25.48
C ARG A 457 5.37 -17.97 26.45
#